data_AF-I3X9B9-F1
#
_entry.id   AF-I3X9B9-F1
#
_cell.length_a   1.000
_cell.length_b   1.000
_cell.length_c   1.000
_cell.angle_alpha   90.00
_cell.angle_beta   90.00
_cell.angle_gamma   90.00
#
_symmetry.space_group_name_H-M   'P 1'
#
loop_
_entity.id
_entity.type
_entity.pdbx_description
1 polymer ?
#
loop_
_entity_poly.entity_id
_entity_poly.type
_entity_poly.pdbx_seq_one_letter_code
_entity_poly.pdbx_strand_id
1 'polypeptide(L)'
;MIRKILLVSSIGSLLTTAVAAAEVDMTMFGHHVSITKAAEQGNPRLDGPLDTCFGVRVDRSAESLTLSTAPTPNKAGEKWIWTASDGLKAVQGDKFVADSSKGWAQLRERTASHPSELLDYVEIGNEIASMAGPDRELVNDILMGVGSGEFKGDYFVGLTCSRHMCLDQEGLVIADMQNKKIYLAWKPSGQKIKVSPPVKE
;
A
#
# COMPACT_ATOMS: atom_id res chain seq x y z
N MET A 1 -67.16 9.63 -58.03
CA MET A 1 -66.44 10.77 -57.43
C MET A 1 -65.06 10.31 -57.00
N ILE A 2 -64.03 11.10 -57.29
CA ILE A 2 -62.59 10.84 -57.04
C ILE A 2 -62.21 11.23 -55.60
N ARG A 3 -61.20 10.53 -55.03
CA ARG A 3 -60.16 10.91 -54.01
C ARG A 3 -60.09 9.88 -52.87
N LYS A 4 -58.96 9.50 -52.25
CA LYS A 4 -57.51 9.69 -52.44
C LYS A 4 -56.82 8.66 -51.50
N ILE A 5 -55.58 8.32 -51.83
CA ILE A 5 -54.59 7.46 -51.16
C ILE A 5 -54.19 7.92 -49.74
N LEU A 6 -53.87 7.00 -48.81
CA LEU A 6 -52.59 6.96 -48.04
C LEU A 6 -52.45 5.73 -47.08
N LEU A 7 -51.33 5.00 -47.22
CA LEU A 7 -50.77 4.04 -46.25
C LEU A 7 -50.28 4.77 -45.00
N VAL A 8 -50.29 4.11 -43.82
CA VAL A 8 -49.12 3.99 -42.91
C VAL A 8 -49.22 2.69 -42.10
N SER A 9 -48.13 1.95 -42.06
CA SER A 9 -47.83 0.80 -41.19
C SER A 9 -47.14 1.28 -39.92
N SER A 10 -47.43 0.71 -38.75
CA SER A 10 -46.40 0.52 -37.72
C SER A 10 -46.80 -0.44 -36.61
N ILE A 11 -45.88 -1.39 -36.40
CA ILE A 11 -45.70 -2.30 -35.28
C ILE A 11 -45.27 -1.49 -34.05
N GLY A 12 -45.73 -1.86 -32.85
CA GLY A 12 -45.24 -1.36 -31.56
C GLY A 12 -45.72 -2.30 -30.45
N SER A 13 -45.01 -3.39 -30.16
CA SER A 13 -43.76 -3.51 -29.39
C SER A 13 -43.98 -3.40 -27.87
N LEU A 14 -43.41 -4.41 -27.21
CA LEU A 14 -43.53 -4.83 -25.82
C LEU A 14 -43.43 -3.72 -24.77
N LEU A 15 -44.25 -3.84 -23.72
CA LEU A 15 -43.99 -3.21 -22.43
C LEU A 15 -42.69 -3.78 -21.85
N THR A 16 -41.62 -3.01 -21.95
CA THR A 16 -40.40 -3.18 -21.15
C THR A 16 -40.71 -2.77 -19.71
N THR A 17 -40.55 -3.71 -18.78
CA THR A 17 -40.43 -3.40 -17.35
C THR A 17 -39.21 -2.50 -17.16
N ALA A 18 -39.44 -1.25 -16.76
CA ALA A 18 -38.36 -0.37 -16.36
C ALA A 18 -37.66 -0.94 -15.11
N VAL A 19 -36.42 -1.39 -15.27
CA VAL A 19 -35.56 -1.71 -14.13
C VAL A 19 -35.04 -0.39 -13.60
N ALA A 20 -35.38 -0.07 -12.35
CA ALA A 20 -34.86 1.11 -11.67
C ALA A 20 -33.33 1.01 -11.57
N ALA A 21 -32.62 2.02 -12.07
CA ALA A 21 -31.23 2.24 -11.72
C ALA A 21 -31.16 2.51 -10.21
N ALA A 22 -30.46 1.66 -9.47
CA ALA A 22 -30.19 1.90 -8.06
C ALA A 22 -28.86 2.65 -7.98
N GLU A 23 -28.96 3.97 -7.80
CA GLU A 23 -27.84 4.81 -7.40
C GLU A 23 -27.92 4.92 -5.87
N VAL A 24 -26.84 4.54 -5.19
CA VAL A 24 -26.72 4.70 -3.74
C VAL A 24 -25.62 5.71 -3.50
N ASP A 25 -26.04 6.95 -3.30
CA ASP A 25 -25.16 8.03 -2.83
C ASP A 25 -24.99 7.89 -1.32
N MET A 26 -23.73 7.76 -0.89
CA MET A 26 -23.39 7.78 0.53
C MET A 26 -22.36 8.87 0.79
N THR A 27 -22.63 9.66 1.83
CA THR A 27 -21.66 10.61 2.37
C THR A 27 -20.83 9.90 3.42
N MET A 28 -19.55 9.64 3.13
CA MET A 28 -18.58 9.18 4.12
C MET A 28 -17.55 10.29 4.35
N PHE A 29 -17.56 10.85 5.57
CA PHE A 29 -16.54 11.76 6.10
C PHE A 29 -16.13 12.92 5.16
N GLY A 30 -17.10 13.56 4.50
CA GLY A 30 -16.88 14.78 3.70
C GLY A 30 -16.51 14.55 2.23
N HIS A 31 -16.42 13.31 1.77
CA HIS A 31 -16.18 12.96 0.37
C HIS A 31 -17.34 12.15 -0.21
N HIS A 32 -17.70 12.45 -1.46
CA HIS A 32 -18.71 11.70 -2.21
C HIS A 32 -18.11 10.39 -2.71
N VAL A 33 -18.72 9.27 -2.34
CA VAL A 33 -18.42 7.95 -2.91
C VAL A 33 -19.66 7.50 -3.66
N SER A 34 -19.52 7.21 -4.96
CA SER A 34 -20.61 6.72 -5.79
C SER A 34 -20.36 5.27 -6.15
N ILE A 35 -21.30 4.39 -5.80
CA ILE A 35 -21.33 3.01 -6.28
C ILE A 35 -22.36 2.96 -7.40
N THR A 36 -21.91 3.04 -8.65
CA THR A 36 -22.78 2.90 -9.82
C THR A 36 -22.86 1.44 -10.24
N LYS A 37 -24.07 0.86 -10.18
CA LYS A 37 -24.39 -0.30 -11.00
C LYS A 37 -24.65 0.21 -12.42
N ALA A 38 -23.64 0.15 -13.30
CA ALA A 38 -23.84 0.48 -14.70
C ALA A 38 -24.95 -0.41 -15.27
N ALA A 39 -26.01 0.21 -15.79
CA ALA A 39 -26.98 -0.48 -16.61
C ALA A 39 -26.22 -1.18 -17.74
N GLU A 40 -26.34 -2.50 -17.79
CA GLU A 40 -25.61 -3.43 -18.67
C GLU A 40 -24.11 -3.64 -18.36
N GLN A 41 -23.81 -4.82 -17.80
CA GLN A 41 -22.54 -5.55 -17.93
C GLN A 41 -21.24 -4.88 -17.42
N GLY A 42 -21.32 -3.80 -16.64
CA GLY A 42 -20.15 -3.23 -15.95
C GLY A 42 -19.91 -3.87 -14.58
N ASN A 43 -18.67 -4.32 -14.30
CA ASN A 43 -18.27 -4.74 -12.96
C ASN A 43 -18.48 -3.58 -11.96
N PRO A 44 -18.96 -3.84 -10.73
CA PRO A 44 -19.01 -2.82 -9.69
C PRO A 44 -17.62 -2.22 -9.47
N ARG A 45 -17.54 -0.89 -9.47
CA ARG A 45 -16.30 -0.11 -9.33
C ARG A 45 -16.43 0.80 -8.10
N LEU A 46 -15.39 0.84 -7.28
CA LEU A 46 -15.25 1.82 -6.21
C LEU A 46 -14.60 3.05 -6.82
N ASP A 47 -15.36 4.12 -7.02
CA ASP A 47 -14.84 5.43 -7.41
C ASP A 47 -14.88 6.38 -6.23
N GLY A 48 -13.73 6.52 -5.56
CA GLY A 48 -13.51 7.44 -4.47
C GLY A 48 -12.14 7.20 -3.82
N PRO A 49 -11.41 8.26 -3.41
CA PRO A 49 -10.14 8.08 -2.73
C PRO A 49 -10.38 7.42 -1.38
N LEU A 50 -9.79 6.25 -1.16
CA LEU A 50 -9.51 5.80 0.20
C LEU A 50 -8.50 6.81 0.76
N ASP A 51 -8.77 7.38 1.94
CA ASP A 51 -7.88 8.35 2.60
C ASP A 51 -6.63 7.65 3.14
N THR A 52 -5.84 7.11 2.20
CA THR A 52 -4.63 6.36 2.46
C THR A 52 -3.59 6.77 1.42
N CYS A 53 -2.39 7.08 1.89
CA CYS A 53 -1.25 7.37 1.02
C CYS A 53 -0.55 6.08 0.53
N PHE A 54 -1.15 4.90 0.78
CA PHE A 54 -0.60 3.60 0.43
C PHE A 54 -1.31 3.00 -0.78
N GLY A 55 -0.59 2.15 -1.51
CA GLY A 55 -1.19 1.37 -2.59
C GLY A 55 -2.27 0.44 -2.04
N VAL A 56 -3.47 0.48 -2.64
CA VAL A 56 -4.59 -0.36 -2.23
C VAL A 56 -4.71 -1.55 -3.18
N ARG A 57 -4.70 -2.75 -2.61
CA ARG A 57 -5.04 -4.00 -3.29
C ARG A 57 -6.54 -4.22 -3.21
N VAL A 58 -7.14 -4.72 -4.31
CA VAL A 58 -8.55 -5.07 -4.38
C VAL A 58 -8.70 -6.54 -4.77
N ASP A 59 -9.15 -7.37 -3.83
CA ASP A 59 -9.50 -8.77 -4.06
C ASP A 59 -11.02 -8.92 -4.21
N ARG A 60 -11.46 -9.65 -5.23
CA ARG A 60 -12.89 -9.78 -5.58
C ARG A 60 -13.40 -11.18 -5.28
N SER A 61 -14.61 -11.26 -4.76
CA SER A 61 -15.40 -12.48 -4.67
C SER A 61 -16.76 -12.31 -5.37
N ALA A 62 -17.59 -13.35 -5.38
CA ALA A 62 -18.93 -13.28 -5.95
C ALA A 62 -19.84 -12.27 -5.21
N GLU A 63 -19.59 -12.02 -3.93
CA GLU A 63 -20.49 -11.25 -3.06
C GLU A 63 -19.84 -10.00 -2.44
N SER A 64 -18.52 -9.86 -2.58
CA SER A 64 -17.77 -8.82 -1.88
C SER A 64 -16.51 -8.33 -2.62
N LEU A 65 -16.08 -7.12 -2.25
CA LEU A 65 -14.75 -6.59 -2.56
C LEU A 65 -13.98 -6.41 -1.26
N THR A 66 -12.77 -6.97 -1.18
CA THR A 66 -11.85 -6.71 -0.09
C THR A 66 -10.80 -5.72 -0.57
N LEU A 67 -10.68 -4.59 0.12
CA LEU A 67 -9.68 -3.58 -0.12
C LEU A 67 -8.68 -3.60 1.02
N SER A 68 -7.39 -3.60 0.72
CA SER A 68 -6.36 -3.63 1.76
C SER A 68 -5.09 -2.89 1.37
N THR A 69 -4.44 -2.29 2.35
CA THR A 69 -3.06 -1.80 2.22
C THR A 69 -2.10 -2.81 2.82
N ALA A 70 -0.87 -2.86 2.30
CA ALA A 70 0.17 -3.72 2.87
C ALA A 70 0.54 -3.21 4.28
N PRO A 71 0.68 -4.10 5.27
CA PRO A 71 1.16 -3.70 6.58
C PRO A 71 2.63 -3.27 6.52
N THR A 72 3.04 -2.40 7.44
CA THR A 72 4.42 -1.95 7.60
C THR A 72 4.93 -2.23 9.01
N PRO A 73 6.25 -2.27 9.26
CA PRO A 73 6.83 -2.61 10.56
C PRO A 73 6.24 -1.87 11.79
N ASN A 74 5.72 -0.66 11.60
CA ASN A 74 5.13 0.15 12.67
C ASN A 74 3.60 0.33 12.55
N LYS A 75 2.98 -0.06 11.43
CA LYS A 75 1.54 0.15 11.21
C LYS A 75 0.91 -1.10 10.62
N ALA A 76 -0.17 -1.58 11.26
CA ALA A 76 -1.00 -2.62 10.65
C ALA A 76 -1.56 -2.12 9.30
N GLY A 77 -1.79 -3.05 8.39
CA GLY A 77 -2.48 -2.76 7.14
C GLY A 77 -3.89 -2.26 7.44
N GLU A 78 -4.41 -1.44 6.54
CA GLU A 78 -5.80 -1.01 6.57
C GLU A 78 -6.60 -1.97 5.72
N LYS A 79 -7.83 -2.31 6.14
CA LYS A 79 -8.67 -3.26 5.42
C LYS A 79 -10.12 -2.83 5.46
N TRP A 80 -10.78 -2.96 4.31
CA TRP A 80 -12.19 -2.69 4.16
C TRP A 80 -12.86 -3.82 3.38
N ILE A 81 -14.10 -4.13 3.74
CA ILE A 81 -14.92 -5.07 3.00
C ILE A 81 -16.15 -4.31 2.51
N TRP A 82 -16.40 -4.40 1.22
CA TRP A 82 -17.61 -3.92 0.60
C TRP A 82 -18.52 -5.09 0.24
N THR A 83 -19.81 -4.98 0.58
CA THR A 83 -20.88 -5.84 0.05
C THR A 83 -22.04 -4.99 -0.43
N ALA A 84 -22.92 -5.57 -1.25
CA ALA A 84 -24.11 -4.87 -1.73
C ALA A 84 -25.10 -4.50 -0.60
N SER A 85 -25.17 -5.29 0.47
CA SER A 85 -26.06 -5.06 1.61
C SER A 85 -25.53 -4.07 2.63
N ASP A 86 -24.20 -4.05 2.83
CA ASP A 86 -23.58 -3.37 3.96
C ASP A 86 -22.77 -2.13 3.59
N GLY A 87 -22.54 -1.90 2.29
CA GLY A 87 -21.62 -0.89 1.83
C GLY A 87 -20.18 -1.18 2.26
N LEU A 88 -19.33 -0.16 2.25
CA LEU A 88 -17.91 -0.28 2.62
C LEU A 88 -17.75 -0.20 4.16
N LYS A 89 -17.20 -1.25 4.77
CA LYS A 89 -16.92 -1.29 6.21
C LYS A 89 -15.44 -1.51 6.47
N ALA A 90 -14.85 -0.69 7.33
CA ALA A 90 -13.52 -0.93 7.84
C ALA A 90 -13.51 -2.17 8.75
N VAL A 91 -12.51 -3.01 8.57
CA VAL A 91 -12.27 -4.20 9.39
C VAL A 91 -10.82 -4.21 9.85
N GLN A 92 -10.49 -5.07 10.81
CA GLN A 92 -9.12 -5.23 11.24
C GLN A 92 -8.25 -5.72 10.07
N GLY A 93 -7.18 -4.98 9.77
CA GLY A 93 -6.19 -5.38 8.79
C GLY A 93 -5.06 -6.20 9.42
N ASP A 94 -4.19 -6.68 8.54
CA ASP A 94 -3.14 -7.62 8.92
C ASP A 94 -1.99 -6.90 9.63
N LYS A 95 -1.33 -7.61 10.54
CA LYS A 95 -0.09 -7.11 11.16
C LYS A 95 1.08 -7.35 10.22
N PHE A 96 2.09 -6.51 10.31
CA PHE A 96 3.34 -6.75 9.61
C PHE A 96 4.02 -7.99 10.15
N VAL A 97 4.45 -8.85 9.23
CA VAL A 97 5.24 -10.04 9.50
C VAL A 97 6.33 -10.07 8.44
N ALA A 98 7.58 -10.02 8.85
CA ALA A 98 8.70 -10.13 7.94
C ALA A 98 8.71 -11.52 7.28
N ASP A 99 9.10 -11.57 6.02
CA ASP A 99 9.17 -12.79 5.24
C ASP A 99 10.31 -13.71 5.72
N SER A 100 9.95 -14.83 6.35
CA SER A 100 10.91 -15.84 6.82
C SER A 100 11.69 -16.54 5.70
N SER A 101 11.22 -16.43 4.46
CA SER A 101 11.94 -16.94 3.29
C SER A 101 13.01 -15.97 2.78
N LYS A 102 13.05 -14.73 3.28
CA LYS A 102 14.03 -13.71 2.93
C LYS A 102 15.09 -13.55 4.02
N GLY A 103 16.33 -13.87 3.67
CA GLY A 103 17.50 -13.65 4.53
C GLY A 103 18.72 -13.22 3.70
N TRP A 104 19.92 -13.42 4.25
CA TRP A 104 21.17 -13.02 3.59
C TRP A 104 21.38 -13.67 2.21
N ALA A 105 20.84 -14.87 1.98
CA ALA A 105 20.93 -15.54 0.69
C ALA A 105 20.11 -14.79 -0.39
N GLN A 106 18.88 -14.39 -0.05
CA GLN A 106 17.99 -13.68 -0.96
C GLN A 106 18.49 -12.27 -1.26
N LEU A 107 19.14 -11.60 -0.30
CA LEU A 107 19.70 -10.27 -0.56
C LEU A 107 20.77 -10.30 -1.68
N ARG A 108 21.47 -11.44 -1.86
CA ARG A 108 22.45 -11.63 -2.94
C ARG A 108 21.85 -11.70 -4.34
N GLU A 109 20.52 -11.85 -4.45
CA GLU A 109 19.80 -11.76 -5.72
C GLU A 109 19.75 -10.32 -6.25
N ARG A 110 20.15 -9.35 -5.43
CA ARG A 110 20.30 -7.93 -5.79
C ARG A 110 19.01 -7.26 -6.26
N THR A 111 17.89 -7.66 -5.69
CA THR A 111 16.56 -7.12 -6.02
C THR A 111 16.15 -5.93 -5.15
N ALA A 112 16.75 -5.78 -3.98
CA ALA A 112 16.43 -4.67 -3.07
C ALA A 112 16.86 -3.32 -3.67
N SER A 113 15.96 -2.35 -3.65
CA SER A 113 16.17 -1.01 -4.22
C SER A 113 15.97 0.11 -3.19
N HIS A 114 15.37 -0.20 -2.04
CA HIS A 114 15.09 0.74 -0.97
C HIS A 114 15.40 0.13 0.41
N PRO A 115 15.96 0.89 1.38
CA PRO A 115 16.27 0.38 2.73
C PRO A 115 15.10 -0.28 3.46
N SER A 116 13.88 0.23 3.28
CA SER A 116 12.68 -0.36 3.87
C SER A 116 12.47 -1.83 3.51
N GLU A 117 12.94 -2.26 2.32
CA GLU A 117 12.80 -3.64 1.89
C GLU A 117 13.56 -4.59 2.81
N LEU A 118 14.70 -4.16 3.39
CA LEU A 118 15.48 -4.96 4.34
C LEU A 118 14.72 -5.31 5.61
N LEU A 119 13.70 -4.52 5.98
CA LEU A 119 12.86 -4.78 7.15
C LEU A 119 11.97 -6.02 6.96
N ASP A 120 11.73 -6.41 5.70
CA ASP A 120 10.98 -7.62 5.33
C ASP A 120 11.86 -8.88 5.29
N TYR A 121 13.19 -8.76 5.41
CA TYR A 121 14.10 -9.90 5.48
C TYR A 121 14.25 -10.30 6.94
N VAL A 122 13.69 -11.43 7.38
CA VAL A 122 13.54 -11.75 8.81
C VAL A 122 14.84 -11.64 9.60
N GLU A 123 15.95 -12.17 9.08
CA GLU A 123 17.25 -12.17 9.76
C GLU A 123 17.81 -10.74 9.87
N ILE A 124 17.71 -9.98 8.78
CA ILE A 124 18.27 -8.62 8.65
C ILE A 124 17.42 -7.62 9.43
N GLY A 125 16.09 -7.68 9.30
CA GLY A 125 15.15 -6.83 10.02
C GLY A 125 15.26 -7.02 11.54
N ASN A 126 15.48 -8.25 12.01
CA ASN A 126 15.74 -8.52 13.43
C ASN A 126 17.07 -7.91 13.89
N GLU A 127 18.13 -7.97 13.08
CA GLU A 127 19.42 -7.34 13.39
C GLU A 127 19.28 -5.81 13.46
N ILE A 128 18.60 -5.18 12.50
CA ILE A 128 18.28 -3.75 12.52
C ILE A 128 17.49 -3.38 13.78
N ALA A 129 16.44 -4.14 14.12
CA ALA A 129 15.64 -3.90 15.32
C ALA A 129 16.47 -4.01 16.61
N SER A 130 17.36 -5.01 16.68
CA SER A 130 18.27 -5.18 17.81
C SER A 130 19.28 -4.02 17.92
N MET A 131 19.78 -3.51 16.80
CA MET A 131 20.71 -2.38 16.76
C MET A 131 20.05 -1.06 17.15
N ALA A 132 18.81 -0.84 16.72
CA ALA A 132 18.03 0.35 17.03
C ALA A 132 17.57 0.39 18.49
N GLY A 133 17.27 -0.78 19.08
CA GLY A 133 16.86 -0.90 20.47
C GLY A 133 15.61 -0.05 20.76
N PRO A 134 15.65 0.88 21.74
CA PRO A 134 14.52 1.77 22.03
C PRO A 134 14.08 2.65 20.84
N ASP A 135 14.98 2.93 19.90
CA ASP A 135 14.67 3.76 18.72
C ASP A 135 14.08 2.97 17.56
N ARG A 136 13.72 1.69 17.76
CA ARG A 136 13.25 0.79 16.69
C ARG A 136 12.14 1.39 15.83
N GLU A 137 11.13 1.99 16.44
CA GLU A 137 10.02 2.60 15.70
C GLU A 137 10.50 3.79 14.86
N LEU A 138 11.33 4.65 15.45
CA LEU A 138 11.94 5.79 14.75
C LEU A 138 12.78 5.35 13.56
N VAL A 139 13.64 4.33 13.75
CA VAL A 139 14.50 3.79 12.70
C VAL A 139 13.67 3.20 11.57
N ASN A 140 12.62 2.43 11.89
CA ASN A 140 11.72 1.90 10.88
C ASN A 140 11.06 3.02 10.07
N ASP A 141 10.59 4.10 10.71
CA ASP A 141 9.97 5.23 10.01
C ASP A 141 10.97 5.97 9.11
N ILE A 142 12.22 6.14 9.55
CA ILE A 142 13.29 6.71 8.75
C ILE A 142 13.55 5.83 7.52
N LEU A 143 13.73 4.51 7.71
CA LEU A 143 14.06 3.58 6.62
C LEU A 143 12.92 3.39 5.62
N MET A 144 11.66 3.62 6.03
CA MET A 144 10.47 3.70 5.17
C MET A 144 10.24 5.07 4.53
N GLY A 145 11.12 6.02 4.80
CA GLY A 145 11.04 7.38 4.33
C GLY A 145 11.44 7.55 2.87
N VAL A 146 11.86 8.76 2.51
CA VAL A 146 12.33 9.08 1.16
C VAL A 146 13.78 8.66 1.04
N GLY A 147 14.11 7.84 0.05
CA GLY A 147 15.47 7.38 -0.14
C GLY A 147 15.62 6.37 -1.27
N SER A 148 16.79 5.75 -1.32
CA SER A 148 17.09 4.64 -2.20
C SER A 148 18.29 3.85 -1.67
N GLY A 149 18.47 2.66 -2.21
CA GLY A 149 19.66 1.85 -1.98
C GLY A 149 20.22 1.31 -3.29
N GLU A 150 21.48 0.94 -3.23
CA GLU A 150 22.22 0.40 -4.36
C GLU A 150 23.22 -0.66 -3.88
N PHE A 151 23.57 -1.58 -4.79
CA PHE A 151 24.60 -2.57 -4.52
C PHE A 151 25.98 -2.07 -4.94
N LYS A 152 26.92 -2.01 -4.00
CA LYS A 152 28.32 -1.66 -4.22
C LYS A 152 29.21 -2.83 -3.85
N GLY A 153 29.65 -3.59 -4.86
CA GLY A 153 30.37 -4.85 -4.61
C GLY A 153 29.47 -5.80 -3.80
N ASP A 154 29.96 -6.27 -2.65
CA ASP A 154 29.23 -7.17 -1.74
C ASP A 154 28.40 -6.45 -0.68
N TYR A 155 28.26 -5.12 -0.81
CA TYR A 155 27.43 -4.31 0.08
C TYR A 155 26.13 -3.91 -0.61
N PHE A 156 25.03 -3.94 0.12
CA PHE A 156 23.91 -3.05 -0.15
C PHE A 156 24.08 -1.80 0.70
N VAL A 157 24.03 -0.62 0.09
CA VAL A 157 24.15 0.67 0.78
C VAL A 157 22.91 1.47 0.47
N GLY A 158 22.21 1.95 1.49
CA GLY A 158 21.03 2.77 1.28
C GLY A 158 20.90 3.91 2.27
N LEU A 159 20.38 5.02 1.76
CA LEU A 159 20.21 6.28 2.44
C LEU A 159 18.75 6.67 2.38
N THR A 160 18.21 7.09 3.52
CA THR A 160 16.81 7.49 3.67
C THR A 160 16.69 8.67 4.62
N CYS A 161 15.59 9.38 4.52
CA CYS A 161 15.15 10.37 5.49
C CYS A 161 13.66 10.23 5.77
N SER A 162 13.24 10.63 6.97
CA SER A 162 11.81 10.78 7.25
C SER A 162 11.16 11.76 6.28
N ARG A 163 9.91 11.47 5.90
CA ARG A 163 9.13 12.28 4.96
C ARG A 163 9.06 13.71 5.48
N HIS A 164 9.36 14.67 4.59
CA HIS A 164 9.41 16.11 4.90
C HIS A 164 10.50 16.53 5.91
N MET A 165 11.45 15.67 6.26
CA MET A 165 12.48 15.93 7.29
C MET A 165 13.91 15.58 6.84
N CYS A 166 14.21 15.64 5.54
CA CYS A 166 15.48 15.13 4.99
C CYS A 166 16.77 15.81 5.41
N LEU A 167 16.71 16.92 6.14
CA LEU A 167 17.91 17.57 6.69
C LEU A 167 18.03 17.42 8.21
N ASP A 168 17.02 16.82 8.83
CA ASP A 168 16.90 16.75 10.28
C ASP A 168 16.87 15.30 10.78
N GLN A 169 16.20 14.42 10.04
CA GLN A 169 16.03 13.02 10.41
C GLN A 169 16.38 12.09 9.24
N GLU A 170 17.56 11.47 9.36
CA GLU A 170 18.22 10.71 8.30
C GLU A 170 18.66 9.33 8.80
N GLY A 171 18.84 8.40 7.87
CA GLY A 171 19.28 7.04 8.11
C GLY A 171 20.18 6.54 6.99
N LEU A 172 21.18 5.75 7.38
CA LEU A 172 22.06 5.00 6.51
C LEU A 172 22.03 3.55 6.98
N VAL A 173 21.81 2.64 6.05
CA VAL A 173 21.99 1.21 6.26
C VAL A 173 23.02 0.68 5.27
N ILE A 174 23.93 -0.14 5.78
CA ILE A 174 24.87 -0.92 4.98
C ILE A 174 24.69 -2.38 5.39
N ALA A 175 24.34 -3.22 4.42
CA ALA A 175 24.30 -4.67 4.60
C ALA A 175 25.49 -5.30 3.90
N ASP A 176 26.42 -5.84 4.69
CA ASP A 176 27.56 -6.60 4.24
C ASP A 176 27.14 -8.05 4.00
N MET A 177 26.96 -8.42 2.73
CA MET A 177 26.46 -9.75 2.35
C MET A 177 27.52 -10.85 2.51
N GLN A 178 28.80 -10.48 2.59
CA GLN A 178 29.90 -11.42 2.78
C GLN A 178 29.98 -11.84 4.25
N ASN A 179 29.99 -10.85 5.15
CA ASN A 179 30.12 -11.08 6.58
C ASN A 179 28.77 -11.23 7.30
N LYS A 180 27.66 -11.07 6.57
CA LYS A 180 26.29 -11.14 7.09
C LYS A 180 26.10 -10.20 8.28
N LYS A 181 26.41 -8.93 8.05
CA LYS A 181 26.44 -7.92 9.10
C LYS A 181 25.80 -6.61 8.65
N ILE A 182 25.06 -6.00 9.56
CA ILE A 182 24.48 -4.68 9.36
C ILE A 182 25.36 -3.60 10.00
N TYR A 183 25.45 -2.47 9.31
CA TYR A 183 25.88 -1.20 9.87
C TYR A 183 24.74 -0.21 9.68
N LEU A 184 24.35 0.43 10.76
CA LEU A 184 23.22 1.33 10.82
C LEU A 184 23.70 2.65 11.42
N ALA A 185 23.37 3.76 10.77
CA ALA A 185 23.46 5.08 11.36
C ALA A 185 22.12 5.78 11.22
N TRP A 186 21.69 6.51 12.26
CA TRP A 186 20.46 7.28 12.23
C TRP A 186 20.59 8.55 13.05
N LYS A 187 19.89 9.59 12.63
CA LYS A 187 19.85 10.89 13.29
C LYS A 187 18.42 11.16 13.76
N PRO A 188 18.12 11.07 15.07
CA PRO A 188 16.88 11.63 15.58
C PRO A 188 16.87 13.16 15.41
N SER A 189 15.68 13.73 15.20
CA SER A 189 15.49 15.18 15.10
C SER A 189 16.13 15.91 16.28
N GLY A 190 16.91 16.95 16.00
CA GLY A 190 17.60 17.75 17.02
C GLY A 190 18.67 17.02 17.85
N GLN A 191 19.05 15.79 17.49
CA GLN A 191 20.04 14.98 18.20
C GLN A 191 21.26 14.67 17.34
N LYS A 192 22.31 14.14 17.98
CA LYS A 192 23.50 13.64 17.29
C LYS A 192 23.20 12.34 16.56
N ILE A 193 23.95 12.10 15.48
CA ILE A 193 23.95 10.83 14.77
C ILE A 193 24.34 9.71 15.73
N LYS A 194 23.56 8.65 15.74
CA LYS A 194 23.81 7.39 16.43
C LYS A 194 24.28 6.37 15.39
N VAL A 195 25.25 5.53 15.75
CA VAL A 195 25.84 4.53 14.85
C VAL A 195 25.92 3.19 15.58
N SER A 196 25.59 2.11 14.89
CA SER A 196 25.65 0.74 15.39
C SER A 196 26.09 -0.23 14.28
N PRO A 197 27.02 -1.15 14.54
CA PRO A 197 27.85 -1.22 15.74
C PRO A 197 28.76 0.02 15.86
N PRO A 198 29.31 0.30 17.07
CA PRO A 198 30.26 1.39 17.24
C PRO A 198 31.47 1.23 16.31
N VAL A 199 31.76 2.27 15.52
CA VAL A 199 32.94 2.31 14.65
C VAL A 199 34.07 2.95 15.43
N LYS A 200 35.24 2.31 15.44
CA LYS A 200 36.45 2.93 16.02
C LYS A 200 37.04 3.85 14.96
N GLU A 201 37.34 5.09 15.35
CA GLU A 201 38.19 6.00 14.58
C GLU A 201 39.62 5.46 14.45
#